data_AF-A0A2G2W5Q7-F1
#
_entry.id   AF-A0A2G2W5Q7-F1
#
_cell.length_a   1.000
_cell.length_b   1.000
_cell.length_c   1.000
_cell.angle_alpha   90.00
_cell.angle_beta   90.00
_cell.angle_gamma   90.00
#
_symmetry.space_group_name_H-M   'P 1'
#
loop_
_entity.id
_entity.type
_entity.pdbx_description
1 polymer ?
#
loop_
_entity_poly.entity_id
_entity_poly.type
_entity_poly.pdbx_seq_one_letter_code
_entity_poly.pdbx_strand_id
1 'polypeptide(L)'
;MQEVDLYGDKEPWQIFEGDNTNTHYCITQLKKKKADSIRTERSVGKGKWNPQSKAKQVFDHNGRLMGCVKSLKYIPRTAHKSSIKAAYGEWLMTEYSLRYSYLNDIKKKGYVICKIKKKKENDSDKHKGVANDDQNMSDIEEYIDSILKEEDLNHDLAVNSKHELALAGSIDLDAIDFVL
;
A
#
# COMPACT_ATOMS: atom_id res chain seq x y z
N MET A 1 -4.95 10.02 2.42
CA MET A 1 -5.07 8.55 2.29
C MET A 1 -5.15 7.95 3.70
N GLN A 2 -6.02 6.96 3.96
CA GLN A 2 -6.22 6.39 5.31
C GLN A 2 -5.57 5.01 5.45
N GLU A 3 -5.08 4.67 6.64
CA GLU A 3 -4.67 3.31 7.01
C GLU A 3 -5.89 2.41 7.28
N VAL A 4 -5.95 1.27 6.60
CA VAL A 4 -7.06 0.32 6.66
C VAL A 4 -6.49 -1.10 6.69
N ASP A 5 -6.94 -1.94 7.63
CA ASP A 5 -6.54 -3.36 7.65
C ASP A 5 -7.28 -4.16 6.57
N LEU A 6 -6.71 -4.18 5.35
CA LEU A 6 -7.25 -4.91 4.19
C LEU A 6 -7.00 -6.42 4.23
N TYR A 7 -6.28 -6.89 5.25
CA TYR A 7 -5.99 -8.30 5.47
C TYR A 7 -6.47 -8.75 6.86
N GLY A 8 -7.48 -8.06 7.40
CA GLY A 8 -8.11 -8.34 8.70
C GLY A 8 -9.40 -9.15 8.60
N ASP A 9 -10.22 -9.09 9.63
CA ASP A 9 -11.42 -9.94 9.77
C ASP A 9 -12.69 -9.36 9.12
N LYS A 10 -12.64 -8.11 8.65
CA LYS A 10 -13.77 -7.46 7.98
C LYS A 10 -13.76 -7.74 6.48
N GLU A 11 -14.92 -8.03 5.92
CA GLU A 11 -15.08 -8.20 4.47
C GLU A 11 -14.97 -6.86 3.74
N PRO A 12 -14.62 -6.82 2.44
CA PRO A 12 -14.47 -5.57 1.70
C PRO A 12 -15.69 -4.64 1.79
N TRP A 13 -16.91 -5.19 1.68
CA TRP A 13 -18.13 -4.39 1.79
C TRP A 13 -18.43 -3.90 3.20
N GLN A 14 -17.87 -4.52 4.25
CA GLN A 14 -17.98 -4.03 5.63
C GLN A 14 -16.95 -2.95 5.94
N ILE A 15 -15.79 -2.98 5.27
CA ILE A 15 -14.75 -1.96 5.41
C ILE A 15 -15.20 -0.65 4.78
N PHE A 16 -15.79 -0.73 3.59
CA PHE A 16 -16.20 0.43 2.80
C PHE A 16 -17.72 0.65 2.82
N GLU A 17 -18.41 0.19 3.87
CA GLU A 17 -19.86 0.37 4.02
C GLU A 17 -20.20 1.86 4.21
N GLY A 18 -21.27 2.32 3.56
CA GLY A 18 -21.75 3.70 3.69
C GLY A 18 -20.99 4.75 2.87
N ASP A 19 -19.92 4.37 2.18
CA ASP A 19 -19.25 5.25 1.21
C ASP A 19 -19.94 5.13 -0.16
N ASN A 20 -20.35 6.27 -0.72
CA ASN A 20 -21.02 6.35 -2.01
C ASN A 20 -20.04 6.28 -3.20
N THR A 21 -18.74 6.35 -2.94
CA THR A 21 -17.70 6.21 -3.96
C THR A 21 -17.46 4.74 -4.28
N ASN A 22 -17.14 4.44 -5.54
CA ASN A 22 -16.86 3.07 -5.98
C ASN A 22 -15.37 2.72 -5.91
N THR A 23 -14.52 3.69 -5.56
CA THR A 23 -13.07 3.57 -5.58
C THR A 23 -12.51 4.22 -4.31
N HIS A 24 -11.67 3.48 -3.58
CA HIS A 24 -11.03 3.98 -2.36
C HIS A 24 -9.52 3.77 -2.43
N TYR A 25 -8.76 4.73 -1.90
CA TYR A 25 -7.31 4.65 -1.77
C TYR A 25 -6.94 4.53 -0.29
N CYS A 26 -6.20 3.50 0.03
CA CYS A 26 -5.82 3.18 1.41
C CYS A 26 -4.40 2.64 1.47
N ILE A 27 -3.81 2.72 2.66
CA ILE A 27 -2.55 2.07 2.98
C ILE A 27 -2.83 0.92 3.94
N THR A 28 -2.14 -0.21 3.79
CA THR A 28 -2.30 -1.39 4.65
C THR A 28 -0.96 -2.02 4.93
N GLN A 29 -0.77 -2.55 6.14
CA GLN A 29 0.40 -3.34 6.47
C GLN A 29 0.26 -4.75 5.87
N LEU A 30 1.30 -5.24 5.19
CA LEU A 30 1.37 -6.62 4.71
C LEU A 30 1.55 -7.58 5.89
N LYS A 31 0.66 -8.55 6.01
CA LYS A 31 0.81 -9.64 6.97
C LYS A 31 1.72 -10.72 6.39
N LYS A 32 2.77 -11.10 7.12
CA LYS A 32 3.59 -12.27 6.77
C LYS A 32 2.92 -13.52 7.31
N LYS A 33 2.92 -14.60 6.52
CA LYS A 33 2.36 -15.89 6.96
C LYS A 33 3.14 -16.50 8.15
N LYS A 34 4.44 -16.23 8.20
CA LYS A 34 5.40 -16.59 9.26
C LYS A 34 6.49 -15.52 9.29
N ALA A 35 7.22 -15.37 10.39
CA ALA A 35 8.29 -14.36 10.53
C ALA A 35 9.25 -14.33 9.32
N ASP A 36 9.66 -15.52 8.84
CA ASP A 36 10.64 -15.70 7.76
C ASP A 36 10.01 -15.85 6.36
N SER A 37 8.68 -15.77 6.25
CA SER A 37 8.03 -16.00 4.96
C SER A 37 8.11 -14.76 4.07
N ILE A 38 8.63 -14.94 2.86
CA ILE A 38 8.50 -13.97 1.77
C ILE A 38 7.06 -13.86 1.24
N ARG A 39 6.20 -14.83 1.58
CA ARG A 39 4.82 -14.88 1.10
C ARG A 39 3.91 -14.13 2.06
N THR A 40 3.31 -13.07 1.56
CA THR A 40 2.32 -12.32 2.31
C THR A 40 0.97 -13.03 2.33
N GLU A 41 0.36 -13.06 3.50
CA GLU A 41 -1.02 -13.50 3.67
C GLU A 41 -1.95 -12.41 3.15
N ARG A 42 -2.91 -12.83 2.33
CA ARG A 42 -3.92 -11.96 1.76
C ARG A 42 -5.32 -12.50 2.05
N SER A 43 -5.48 -13.13 3.20
CA SER A 43 -6.79 -13.50 3.75
C SER A 43 -7.49 -12.22 4.21
N VAL A 44 -8.81 -12.14 4.02
CA VAL A 44 -9.62 -11.00 4.45
C VAL A 44 -11.02 -11.50 4.75
N GLY A 45 -11.54 -11.21 5.94
CA GLY A 45 -12.79 -11.79 6.44
C GLY A 45 -12.85 -13.30 6.23
N LYS A 46 -13.94 -13.76 5.60
CA LYS A 46 -14.14 -15.17 5.22
C LYS A 46 -13.69 -15.45 3.79
N GLY A 47 -12.85 -14.60 3.21
CA GLY A 47 -12.34 -14.72 1.85
C GLY A 47 -10.84 -14.49 1.75
N LYS A 48 -10.40 -14.11 0.55
CA LYS A 48 -9.02 -13.76 0.24
C LYS A 48 -8.93 -12.82 -0.96
N TRP A 49 -7.90 -11.99 -1.00
CA TRP A 49 -7.47 -11.31 -2.22
C TRP A 49 -6.61 -12.25 -3.06
N ASN A 50 -7.13 -12.64 -4.22
CA ASN A 50 -6.47 -13.57 -5.13
C ASN A 50 -5.83 -12.81 -6.31
N PRO A 51 -4.52 -12.95 -6.55
CA PRO A 51 -3.86 -12.34 -7.71
C PRO A 51 -4.54 -12.75 -9.02
N GLN A 52 -4.71 -11.79 -9.92
CA GLN A 52 -5.28 -12.00 -11.26
C GLN A 52 -4.18 -12.18 -12.32
N SER A 53 -3.00 -11.60 -12.08
CA SER A 53 -1.86 -11.67 -13.00
C SER A 53 -0.53 -11.70 -12.24
N LYS A 54 0.57 -11.89 -12.99
CA LYS A 54 1.91 -11.62 -12.47
C LYS A 54 2.03 -10.14 -12.10
N ALA A 55 2.88 -9.86 -11.11
CA ALA A 55 3.22 -8.50 -10.73
C ALA A 55 3.94 -7.80 -11.89
N LYS A 56 3.64 -6.52 -12.11
CA LYS A 56 4.33 -5.68 -13.09
C LYS A 56 5.28 -4.75 -12.35
N GLN A 57 6.46 -4.53 -12.91
CA GLN A 57 7.43 -3.58 -12.40
C GLN A 57 6.98 -2.13 -12.70
N VAL A 58 7.27 -1.22 -11.78
CA VAL A 58 7.00 0.22 -11.90
C VAL A 58 8.32 0.95 -11.71
N PHE A 59 8.67 1.80 -12.67
CA PHE A 59 9.91 2.56 -12.71
C PHE A 59 9.63 4.05 -12.58
N ASP A 60 10.56 4.79 -11.99
CA ASP A 60 10.49 6.26 -11.96
C ASP A 60 10.88 6.86 -13.33
N HIS A 61 10.76 8.19 -13.42
CA HIS A 61 11.14 8.95 -14.61
C HIS A 61 12.63 8.81 -15.00
N ASN A 62 13.49 8.38 -14.07
CA ASN A 62 14.91 8.10 -14.31
C ASN A 62 15.18 6.63 -14.67
N GLY A 63 14.13 5.82 -14.82
CA GLY A 63 14.23 4.39 -15.13
C GLY A 63 14.67 3.51 -13.96
N ARG A 64 14.68 4.03 -12.72
CA ARG A 64 15.02 3.23 -11.53
C ARG A 64 13.77 2.50 -11.06
N LEU A 65 13.93 1.24 -10.63
CA LEU A 65 12.79 0.41 -10.22
C LEU A 65 12.24 0.87 -8.87
N MET A 66 11.12 1.58 -8.88
CA MET A 66 10.39 2.03 -7.69
C MET A 66 9.71 0.89 -6.95
N GLY A 67 9.16 -0.09 -7.69
CA GLY A 67 8.29 -1.06 -7.07
C GLY A 67 7.60 -2.02 -8.03
N CYS A 68 6.52 -2.60 -7.53
CA CYS A 68 5.67 -3.52 -8.29
C CYS A 68 4.19 -3.23 -8.05
N VAL A 69 3.37 -3.40 -9.09
CA VAL A 69 1.92 -3.33 -9.03
C VAL A 69 1.30 -4.72 -9.29
N LYS A 70 0.26 -5.07 -8.52
CA LYS A 70 -0.49 -6.33 -8.65
C LYS A 70 -1.98 -6.06 -8.67
N SER A 71 -2.69 -6.70 -9.58
CA SER A 71 -4.16 -6.73 -9.58
C SER A 71 -4.66 -7.97 -8.84
N LEU A 72 -5.58 -7.77 -7.89
CA LEU A 72 -6.18 -8.82 -7.08
C LEU A 72 -7.71 -8.71 -7.12
N LYS A 73 -8.36 -9.85 -6.92
CA LYS A 73 -9.81 -9.96 -6.82
C LYS A 73 -10.17 -10.64 -5.52
N TYR A 74 -11.17 -10.11 -4.82
CA TYR A 74 -11.70 -10.79 -3.65
C TYR A 74 -12.44 -12.08 -4.07
N ILE A 75 -12.13 -13.18 -3.38
CA ILE A 75 -12.80 -14.47 -3.57
C ILE A 75 -13.31 -14.96 -2.21
N PRO A 76 -14.64 -15.09 -2.00
CA PRO A 76 -15.19 -15.71 -0.80
C PRO A 76 -14.72 -17.17 -0.67
N ARG A 77 -14.40 -17.61 0.56
CA ARG A 77 -14.09 -19.01 0.87
C ARG A 77 -15.35 -19.76 1.31
N THR A 78 -16.36 -19.71 0.45
CA THR A 78 -17.63 -20.44 0.63
C THR A 78 -18.09 -21.00 -0.72
N ALA A 79 -19.03 -21.95 -0.69
CA ALA A 79 -19.72 -22.45 -1.88
C ALA A 79 -20.66 -21.37 -2.48
N HIS A 80 -21.19 -20.47 -1.65
CA HIS A 80 -22.21 -19.47 -2.04
C HIS A 80 -21.61 -18.19 -2.67
N LYS A 81 -20.63 -18.35 -3.58
CA LYS A 81 -19.92 -17.21 -4.20
C LYS A 81 -20.84 -16.32 -5.03
N SER A 82 -21.78 -16.91 -5.76
CA SER A 82 -22.75 -16.19 -6.60
C SER A 82 -23.68 -15.33 -5.77
N SER A 83 -24.21 -15.86 -4.66
CA SER A 83 -25.07 -15.11 -3.75
C SER A 83 -24.35 -13.92 -3.12
N ILE A 84 -23.10 -14.10 -2.67
CA ILE A 84 -22.28 -13.00 -2.14
C ILE A 84 -22.02 -11.94 -3.22
N LYS A 85 -21.67 -12.37 -4.44
CA LYS A 85 -21.47 -11.44 -5.56
C LYS A 85 -22.75 -10.66 -5.89
N ALA A 86 -23.92 -11.30 -5.86
CA ALA A 86 -25.19 -10.65 -6.12
C ALA A 86 -25.57 -9.65 -5.01
N ALA A 87 -25.29 -9.97 -3.75
CA ALA A 87 -25.61 -9.08 -2.62
C ALA A 87 -24.64 -7.90 -2.48
N TYR A 88 -23.35 -8.12 -2.72
CA TYR A 88 -22.30 -7.16 -2.37
C TYR A 88 -21.42 -6.70 -3.54
N GLY A 89 -21.67 -7.21 -4.75
CA GLY A 89 -20.91 -6.91 -5.95
C GLY A 89 -19.55 -7.62 -6.02
N GLU A 90 -18.76 -7.27 -7.05
CA GLU A 90 -17.38 -7.74 -7.18
C GLU A 90 -16.39 -6.68 -6.70
N TRP A 91 -15.39 -7.12 -5.94
CA TRP A 91 -14.36 -6.24 -5.37
C TRP A 91 -13.00 -6.55 -5.97
N LEU A 92 -12.33 -5.50 -6.43
CA LEU A 92 -11.00 -5.52 -7.04
C LEU A 92 -10.04 -4.67 -6.19
N MET A 93 -8.77 -5.06 -6.18
CA MET A 93 -7.69 -4.33 -5.54
C MET A 93 -6.53 -4.19 -6.52
N THR A 94 -5.94 -3.00 -6.59
CA THR A 94 -4.62 -2.78 -7.15
C THR A 94 -3.66 -2.47 -6.01
N GLU A 95 -2.71 -3.39 -5.77
CA GLU A 95 -1.70 -3.30 -4.70
C GLU A 95 -0.40 -2.76 -5.29
N TYR A 96 0.07 -1.63 -4.79
CA TYR A 96 1.34 -0.99 -5.12
C TYR A 96 2.32 -1.22 -3.98
N SER A 97 3.39 -1.96 -4.28
CA SER A 97 4.49 -2.20 -3.35
C SER A 97 5.69 -1.38 -3.76
N LEU A 98 6.25 -0.63 -2.83
CA LEU A 98 7.48 0.14 -3.02
C LEU A 98 8.69 -0.70 -2.59
N ARG A 99 9.83 -0.53 -3.27
CA ARG A 99 11.09 -1.12 -2.83
C ARG A 99 11.59 -0.42 -1.56
N TYR A 100 12.30 -1.17 -0.73
CA TYR A 100 12.91 -0.64 0.50
C TYR A 100 13.84 0.55 0.26
N SER A 101 14.50 0.64 -0.88
CA SER A 101 15.35 1.80 -1.24
C SER A 101 14.58 3.10 -1.43
N TYR A 102 13.24 3.03 -1.52
CA TYR A 102 12.33 4.17 -1.58
C TYR A 102 11.54 4.34 -0.25
N LEU A 103 11.84 3.53 0.77
CA LEU A 103 11.19 3.55 2.07
C LEU A 103 12.29 3.66 3.15
N ASN A 104 12.74 4.87 3.45
CA ASN A 104 13.80 5.06 4.44
C ASN A 104 13.30 4.92 5.89
N ASP A 105 12.00 5.16 6.14
CA ASP A 105 11.40 4.90 7.45
C ASP A 105 11.14 3.40 7.71
N ILE A 106 11.83 2.86 8.73
CA ILE A 106 11.63 1.49 9.24
C ILE A 106 10.18 1.24 9.63
N LYS A 107 9.45 2.26 10.12
CA LYS A 107 8.05 2.13 10.55
C LYS A 107 7.09 1.82 9.40
N LYS A 108 7.42 2.28 8.19
CA LYS A 108 6.62 2.07 6.97
C LYS A 108 7.06 0.80 6.21
N LYS A 109 8.06 0.05 6.72
CA LYS A 109 8.45 -1.25 6.14
C LYS A 109 7.29 -2.23 6.20
N GLY A 110 6.99 -2.81 5.04
CA GLY A 110 5.91 -3.78 4.90
C GLY A 110 4.54 -3.17 4.65
N TYR A 111 4.40 -1.85 4.50
CA TYR A 111 3.16 -1.26 4.02
C TYR A 111 3.07 -1.26 2.49
N VAL A 112 1.84 -1.29 1.98
CA VAL A 112 1.51 -1.15 0.56
C VAL A 112 0.35 -0.17 0.39
N ILE A 113 0.35 0.52 -0.75
CA ILE A 113 -0.77 1.37 -1.17
C ILE A 113 -1.74 0.50 -1.97
N CYS A 114 -3.02 0.67 -1.69
CA CYS A 114 -4.08 -0.13 -2.29
C CYS A 114 -5.17 0.78 -2.85
N LYS A 115 -5.50 0.55 -4.12
CA LYS A 115 -6.72 1.06 -4.75
C LYS A 115 -7.78 -0.04 -4.73
N ILE A 116 -8.86 0.17 -3.99
CA ILE A 116 -10.01 -0.73 -3.95
C ILE A 116 -11.07 -0.23 -4.92
N LYS A 117 -11.65 -1.12 -5.73
CA LYS A 117 -12.74 -0.79 -6.65
C LYS A 117 -13.88 -1.79 -6.51
N LYS A 118 -15.10 -1.29 -6.31
CA LYS A 118 -16.35 -2.06 -6.43
C LYS A 118 -16.82 -2.02 -7.88
N LYS A 119 -16.97 -3.18 -8.53
CA LYS A 119 -17.46 -3.27 -9.91
C LYS A 119 -18.96 -3.04 -9.95
N LYS A 120 -19.42 -2.15 -10.85
CA LYS A 120 -20.84 -1.96 -11.12
C LYS A 120 -21.38 -3.12 -11.96
N GLU A 121 -22.64 -3.49 -11.75
CA GLU A 121 -23.29 -4.62 -12.44
C GLU A 121 -23.28 -4.48 -13.97
N ASN A 122 -23.32 -3.24 -14.50
CA ASN A 122 -23.36 -2.95 -15.94
C ASN A 122 -21.99 -2.99 -16.65
N ASP A 123 -20.90 -3.30 -15.94
CA ASP A 123 -19.53 -3.26 -16.46
C ASP A 123 -19.11 -4.65 -17.01
N SER A 124 -20.08 -5.50 -17.37
CA SER A 124 -19.87 -6.90 -17.74
C SER A 124 -19.45 -7.15 -19.18
N ASP A 125 -19.53 -6.18 -20.12
CA ASP A 125 -19.35 -6.51 -21.55
C ASP A 125 -18.51 -5.57 -22.43
N LYS A 126 -17.79 -4.57 -21.91
CA LYS A 126 -16.82 -3.82 -22.73
C LYS A 126 -15.54 -3.53 -21.95
N HIS A 127 -14.40 -3.79 -22.59
CA HIS A 127 -13.01 -3.61 -22.14
C HIS A 127 -12.24 -4.87 -21.68
N LYS A 128 -11.92 -5.75 -22.65
CA LYS A 128 -10.50 -6.08 -22.87
C LYS A 128 -9.83 -4.80 -23.37
N GLY A 129 -9.49 -3.91 -22.47
CA GLY A 129 -8.92 -2.61 -22.81
C GLY A 129 -8.22 -2.07 -21.58
N VAL A 130 -6.93 -1.83 -21.74
CA VAL A 130 -6.09 -1.07 -20.81
C VAL A 130 -6.90 0.13 -20.32
N ALA A 131 -7.29 0.13 -19.04
CA ALA A 131 -7.85 1.32 -18.43
C ALA A 131 -6.69 2.31 -18.31
N ASN A 132 -6.75 3.40 -19.06
CA ASN A 132 -5.96 4.60 -18.79
C ASN A 132 -6.35 5.05 -17.38
N ASP A 133 -5.50 4.71 -16.41
CA ASP A 133 -5.64 5.01 -14.98
C ASP A 133 -4.89 6.31 -14.61
N ASP A 134 -4.54 7.10 -15.64
CA ASP A 134 -3.63 8.24 -15.59
C ASP A 134 -4.13 9.38 -14.69
N GLN A 135 -5.44 9.45 -14.41
CA GLN A 135 -6.02 10.50 -13.58
C GLN A 135 -5.72 10.36 -12.08
N ASN A 136 -5.30 9.20 -11.59
CA ASN A 136 -5.04 8.99 -10.15
C ASN A 136 -3.61 8.50 -9.86
N MET A 137 -2.71 8.54 -10.85
CA MET A 137 -1.27 8.40 -10.56
C MET A 137 -0.79 9.61 -9.75
N SER A 138 -1.35 10.80 -9.99
CA SER A 138 -1.00 12.03 -9.26
C SER A 138 -1.21 11.92 -7.76
N ASP A 139 -2.31 11.35 -7.28
CA ASP A 139 -2.56 11.23 -5.84
C ASP A 139 -1.62 10.21 -5.18
N ILE A 140 -1.22 9.18 -5.94
CA ILE A 140 -0.23 8.18 -5.51
C ILE A 140 1.16 8.81 -5.50
N GLU A 141 1.52 9.55 -6.54
CA GLU A 141 2.78 10.28 -6.66
C GLU A 141 2.88 11.37 -5.60
N GLU A 142 1.84 12.17 -5.38
CA GLU A 142 1.77 13.19 -4.33
C GLU A 142 1.90 12.56 -2.94
N TYR A 143 1.27 11.41 -2.70
CA TYR A 143 1.45 10.70 -1.43
C TYR A 143 2.87 10.15 -1.28
N ILE A 144 3.43 9.53 -2.33
CA ILE A 144 4.83 9.08 -2.34
C ILE A 144 5.76 10.28 -2.07
N ASP A 145 5.55 11.41 -2.74
CA ASP A 145 6.31 12.64 -2.57
C ASP A 145 6.13 13.23 -1.17
N SER A 146 4.93 13.16 -0.59
CA SER A 146 4.70 13.61 0.78
C SER A 146 5.47 12.77 1.79
N ILE A 147 5.56 11.45 1.58
CA ILE A 147 6.39 10.55 2.39
C ILE A 147 7.86 10.94 2.26
N LEU A 148 8.33 11.21 1.05
CA LEU A 148 9.73 11.61 0.82
C LEU A 148 10.04 13.00 1.42
N LYS A 149 9.10 13.95 1.37
CA LYS A 149 9.26 15.31 1.92
C LYS A 149 9.19 15.38 3.45
N GLU A 150 8.41 14.51 4.10
CA GLU A 150 8.42 14.36 5.57
C GLU A 150 9.82 13.99 6.10
N GLU A 151 10.66 13.35 5.28
CA GLU A 151 12.02 12.96 5.65
C GLU A 151 13.02 14.12 5.55
N ASP A 152 12.94 15.00 4.55
CA ASP A 152 13.82 16.19 4.43
C ASP A 152 13.71 17.08 5.68
N LEU A 153 12.47 17.31 6.15
CA LEU A 153 12.21 18.11 7.35
C LEU A 153 12.74 17.43 8.62
N ASN A 154 12.60 16.10 8.74
CA ASN A 154 13.11 15.37 9.90
C ASN A 154 14.64 15.23 9.90
N HIS A 155 15.25 15.09 8.72
CA HIS A 155 16.70 15.10 8.56
C HIS A 155 17.27 16.47 8.93
N ASP A 156 16.68 17.56 8.45
CA ASP A 156 17.10 18.92 8.79
C ASP A 156 16.95 19.21 10.28
N LEU A 157 15.86 18.76 10.92
CA LEU A 157 15.70 18.86 12.37
C LEU A 157 16.76 18.06 13.15
N ALA A 158 17.10 16.85 12.69
CA ALA A 158 18.13 16.03 13.32
C ALA A 158 19.54 16.61 13.16
N VAL A 159 19.85 17.19 11.99
CA VAL A 159 21.12 17.87 11.73
C VAL A 159 21.22 19.17 12.52
N ASN A 160 20.15 19.97 12.56
CA ASN A 160 20.11 21.21 13.33
C ASN A 160 20.23 20.96 14.84
N SER A 161 19.59 19.89 15.36
CA SER A 161 19.75 19.48 16.76
C SER A 161 21.18 19.02 17.08
N LYS A 162 21.83 18.26 16.19
CA LYS A 162 23.24 17.88 16.35
C LYS A 162 24.19 19.08 16.31
N HIS A 163 23.91 20.06 15.45
CA HIS A 163 24.70 21.29 15.37
C HIS A 163 24.54 22.17 16.62
N GLU A 164 23.32 22.29 17.16
CA GLU A 164 23.08 22.97 18.44
C GLU A 164 23.78 22.25 19.62
N LEU A 165 23.76 20.92 19.66
CA LEU A 165 24.49 20.14 20.68
C LEU A 165 26.01 20.28 20.56
N ALA A 166 26.55 20.37 19.34
CA ALA A 166 27.98 20.62 19.11
C ALA A 166 28.41 22.04 19.54
N LEU A 167 27.53 23.03 19.40
CA LEU A 167 27.74 24.41 19.87
C LEU A 167 27.58 24.55 21.40
N ALA A 168 26.80 23.68 22.05
CA ALA A 168 26.55 23.71 23.50
C ALA A 168 27.69 23.13 24.36
N GLY A 169 28.71 22.53 23.75
CA GLY A 169 29.99 22.23 24.40
C GLY A 169 30.20 20.78 24.87
N SER A 170 31.28 20.19 24.34
CA SER A 170 32.08 19.09 24.91
C SER A 170 31.51 17.66 24.91
N ILE A 171 31.27 17.06 23.73
CA ILE A 171 31.23 15.60 23.61
C ILE A 171 32.03 15.15 22.37
N ASP A 172 32.95 14.20 22.60
CA ASP A 172 33.77 13.54 21.60
C ASP A 172 32.89 12.62 20.72
N LEU A 173 32.87 12.88 19.41
CA LEU A 173 31.98 12.24 18.43
C LEU A 173 32.39 10.79 18.12
N ASP A 174 33.58 10.35 18.53
CA ASP A 174 34.09 8.99 18.32
C ASP A 174 33.48 7.94 19.28
N ALA A 175 32.65 8.36 20.24
CA ALA A 175 31.98 7.46 21.19
C ALA A 175 30.58 6.98 20.76
N ILE A 176 30.02 7.52 19.66
CA ILE A 176 28.67 7.15 19.19
C ILE A 176 28.78 6.13 18.05
N ASP A 177 29.36 4.98 18.36
CA ASP A 177 29.26 3.81 17.50
C ASP A 177 29.12 2.55 18.36
N PHE A 178 28.04 2.48 19.15
CA PHE A 178 27.53 1.20 19.64
C PHE A 178 26.06 1.33 20.06
N VAL A 179 25.30 0.30 19.67
CA VAL A 179 23.92 -0.04 20.07
C VAL A 179 22.79 0.45 19.14
N LEU A 180 22.58 -0.40 18.10
CA LEU A 180 21.33 -0.87 17.45
C LEU A 180 20.30 0.12 16.91
#